data_AF-A0A9W6LY51-F1
#
_entry.id   AF-A0A9W6LY51-F1
#
_cell.length_a   1.000
_cell.length_b   1.000
_cell.length_c   1.000
_cell.angle_alpha   90.00
_cell.angle_beta   90.00
_cell.angle_gamma   90.00
#
_symmetry.space_group_name_H-M   'P 1'
#
loop_
_entity.id
_entity.type
_entity.pdbx_description
1 polymer ?
#
loop_
_entity_poly.entity_id
_entity_poly.type
_entity_poly.pdbx_seq_one_letter_code
_entity_poly.pdbx_strand_id
1 'polypeptide(L)'
;MTSGEMPIDVLSELLGDRMYSVEFVVNDYVQFRFDGQTGTNHPVVLNSYVWPSIEALGRTWHETDLGYADAIRQLAPGVVQSAVEATGTGIRIELDTGVIVIHPLLEEVFVEIAELMGLRSGAWVVWRPGEESFEDLV
;
A
#
# COMPACT_ATOMS: atom_id res chain seq x y z
N MET A 1 -10.46 13.69 22.87
CA MET A 1 -9.86 14.48 21.78
C MET A 1 -10.67 14.17 20.55
N THR A 2 -11.42 15.13 20.04
CA THR A 2 -12.26 14.98 18.86
C THR A 2 -11.44 15.32 17.62
N SER A 3 -10.95 14.31 16.93
CA SER A 3 -10.71 14.39 15.49
C SER A 3 -11.65 13.39 14.85
N GLY A 4 -12.93 13.76 14.80
CA GLY A 4 -13.91 13.09 13.97
C GLY A 4 -13.91 13.78 12.61
N GLU A 5 -12.88 13.54 11.82
CA GLU A 5 -13.03 13.56 10.37
C GLU A 5 -13.39 12.12 10.00
N MET A 6 -14.49 11.94 9.27
CA MET A 6 -14.75 10.64 8.62
C MET A 6 -13.48 10.29 7.83
N PRO A 7 -13.03 9.02 7.77
CA PRO A 7 -11.91 8.69 6.91
C PRO A 7 -12.30 9.17 5.52
N ILE A 8 -11.57 10.16 5.02
CA ILE A 8 -11.48 10.33 3.58
C ILE A 8 -11.00 8.96 3.12
N ASP A 9 -11.74 8.32 2.21
CA ASP A 9 -11.25 7.12 1.54
C ASP A 9 -10.05 7.57 0.68
N VAL A 10 -8.91 7.76 1.35
CA VAL A 10 -7.68 8.32 0.81
C VAL A 10 -7.11 7.39 -0.25
N LEU A 11 -7.42 6.09 -0.16
CA LEU A 11 -7.07 5.09 -1.15
C LEU A 11 -7.83 5.29 -2.46
N SER A 12 -9.08 5.78 -2.43
CA SER A 12 -9.82 6.11 -3.66
C SER A 12 -9.13 7.16 -4.54
N GLU A 13 -8.24 7.99 -3.98
CA GLU A 13 -7.44 8.94 -4.75
C GLU A 13 -6.39 8.26 -5.64
N LEU A 14 -6.04 7.00 -5.38
CA LEU A 14 -5.12 6.24 -6.23
C LEU A 14 -5.75 5.78 -7.55
N LEU A 15 -7.09 5.79 -7.67
CA LEU A 15 -7.79 5.26 -8.84
C LEU A 15 -7.32 5.93 -10.14
N GLY A 16 -6.88 5.11 -11.10
CA GLY A 16 -6.36 5.55 -12.38
C GLY A 16 -4.90 6.02 -12.35
N ASP A 17 -4.28 6.17 -11.18
CA ASP A 17 -2.86 6.45 -11.10
C ASP A 17 -2.06 5.21 -11.50
N ARG A 18 -1.02 5.43 -12.29
CA ARG A 18 -0.10 4.37 -12.69
C ARG A 18 1.02 4.27 -11.66
N MET A 19 1.18 3.08 -11.10
CA MET A 19 2.39 2.74 -10.37
C MET A 19 3.54 2.58 -11.35
N TYR A 20 4.64 3.30 -11.13
CA TYR A 20 5.76 3.34 -12.08
C TYR A 20 7.11 2.97 -11.46
N SER A 21 7.20 2.93 -10.13
CA SER A 21 8.44 2.60 -9.43
C SER A 21 8.14 1.76 -8.21
N VAL A 22 9.06 0.83 -7.95
CA VAL A 22 9.17 0.11 -6.70
C VAL A 22 10.61 0.19 -6.20
N GLU A 23 10.78 0.49 -4.92
CA GLU A 23 12.08 0.61 -4.27
C GLU A 23 12.11 -0.30 -3.04
N PHE A 24 13.16 -1.11 -2.94
CA PHE A 24 13.41 -1.98 -1.79
C PHE A 24 14.45 -1.30 -0.91
N VAL A 25 14.02 -0.80 0.25
CA VAL A 25 14.93 -0.33 1.29
C VAL A 25 15.22 -1.52 2.19
N VAL A 26 16.42 -2.07 2.00
CA VAL A 26 16.83 -3.34 2.62
C VAL A 26 16.72 -3.27 4.14
N ASN A 27 16.00 -4.23 4.73
CA ASN A 27 15.70 -4.33 6.16
C ASN A 27 14.84 -3.18 6.74
N ASP A 28 14.08 -2.48 5.90
CA ASP A 28 13.27 -1.34 6.35
C ASP A 28 11.85 -1.37 5.75
N TYR A 29 11.70 -1.03 4.47
CA TYR A 29 10.38 -0.98 3.82
C TYR A 29 10.46 -1.23 2.30
N VAL A 30 9.32 -1.55 1.71
CA VAL A 30 9.11 -1.41 0.26
C VAL A 30 8.31 -0.15 -0.01
N GLN A 31 8.75 0.62 -1.00
CA GLN A 31 8.10 1.86 -1.42
C GLN A 31 7.53 1.71 -2.82
N PHE A 32 6.26 2.05 -2.98
CA PHE A 32 5.56 2.14 -4.26
C PHE A 32 5.34 3.60 -4.62
N ARG A 33 5.64 3.97 -5.88
CA ARG A 33 5.37 5.33 -6.39
C ARG A 33 4.37 5.30 -7.52
N PHE A 34 3.41 6.21 -7.43
CA PHE A 34 2.35 6.41 -8.40
C PHE A 34 2.47 7.79 -9.04
N ASP A 35 1.97 7.93 -10.26
CA ASP A 35 2.07 9.17 -11.06
C ASP A 35 1.55 10.41 -10.28
N GLY A 36 0.50 10.26 -9.46
CA GLY A 36 -0.02 11.34 -8.64
C GLY A 36 -0.66 12.46 -9.46
N GLN A 37 -0.63 13.69 -8.92
CA GLN A 37 -1.22 14.83 -9.62
C GLN A 37 -0.38 15.25 -10.83
N THR A 38 -0.99 15.22 -12.02
CA THR A 38 -0.35 15.76 -13.23
C THR A 38 0.10 17.21 -13.03
N GLY A 39 1.40 17.46 -13.20
CA GLY A 39 1.99 18.81 -13.13
C GLY A 39 2.57 19.20 -11.77
N THR A 40 2.46 18.36 -10.74
CA THR A 40 3.27 18.49 -9.52
C THR A 40 4.51 17.60 -9.68
N ASN A 41 5.69 18.08 -9.27
CA ASN A 41 6.92 17.27 -9.27
C ASN A 41 6.96 16.28 -8.09
N HIS A 42 5.81 15.94 -7.50
CA HIS A 42 5.71 15.12 -6.30
C HIS A 42 4.83 13.90 -6.59
N PRO A 43 5.42 12.69 -6.68
CA PRO A 43 4.64 11.47 -6.84
C PRO A 43 3.83 11.17 -5.58
N VAL A 44 2.76 10.40 -5.73
CA VAL A 44 2.12 9.74 -4.59
C VAL A 44 3.03 8.58 -4.15
N VAL A 45 3.31 8.50 -2.86
CA VAL A 45 4.24 7.53 -2.28
C VAL A 45 3.51 6.71 -1.22
N LEU A 46 3.56 5.39 -1.38
CA LEU A 46 3.13 4.42 -0.37
C LEU A 46 4.36 3.69 0.16
N ASN A 47 4.71 3.91 1.42
CA ASN A 47 5.68 3.10 2.15
C ASN A 47 4.94 1.96 2.83
N SER A 48 5.40 0.73 2.65
CA SER A 48 4.94 -0.44 3.38
C SER A 48 6.08 -0.91 4.30
N TYR A 49 5.93 -0.65 5.59
CA TYR A 49 6.90 -1.00 6.65
C TYR A 49 6.81 -2.47 7.07
N VAL A 50 5.76 -3.16 6.60
CA VAL A 50 5.69 -4.61 6.53
C VAL A 50 5.81 -5.07 5.09
N TRP A 51 6.26 -6.30 4.86
CA TRP A 51 6.35 -6.82 3.51
C TRP A 51 4.95 -7.21 2.98
N PRO A 52 4.44 -6.57 1.91
CA PRO A 52 3.13 -6.89 1.39
C PRO A 52 3.11 -8.29 0.78
N SER A 53 1.96 -8.94 0.80
CA SER A 53 1.71 -10.09 -0.06
C SER A 53 1.33 -9.60 -1.46
N ILE A 54 1.84 -10.27 -2.50
CA ILE A 54 1.54 -9.92 -3.90
C ILE A 54 0.70 -11.02 -4.54
N GLU A 55 -0.43 -10.66 -5.12
CA GLU A 55 -1.22 -11.59 -5.94
C GLU A 55 -0.93 -11.32 -7.42
N ALA A 56 -0.27 -12.27 -8.08
CA ALA A 56 0.05 -12.18 -9.49
C ALA A 56 0.13 -13.58 -10.11
N LEU A 57 -0.33 -13.71 -11.37
CA LEU A 57 -0.30 -14.96 -12.13
C LEU A 57 -1.03 -16.13 -11.42
N GLY A 58 -2.12 -15.83 -10.70
CA GLY A 58 -2.94 -16.82 -9.99
C GLY A 58 -2.28 -17.39 -8.73
N ARG A 59 -1.24 -16.72 -8.20
CA ARG A 59 -0.53 -17.10 -6.99
C ARG A 59 -0.37 -15.88 -6.07
N THR A 60 -0.35 -16.15 -4.76
CA THR A 60 0.12 -15.21 -3.73
C THR A 60 1.61 -15.43 -3.45
N TRP A 61 2.37 -14.35 -3.39
CA TRP A 61 3.80 -14.31 -3.14
C TRP A 61 4.06 -13.57 -1.83
N HIS A 62 4.88 -14.17 -0.97
CA HIS A 62 5.33 -13.58 0.30
C HIS A 62 6.83 -13.28 0.24
N GLU A 63 7.35 -12.44 1.13
CA GLU A 63 8.76 -12.01 1.10
C GLU A 63 9.75 -13.18 1.06
N THR A 64 9.45 -14.25 1.79
CA THR A 64 10.30 -15.44 1.87
C THR A 64 10.29 -16.30 0.60
N ASP A 65 9.39 -16.03 -0.34
CA ASP A 65 9.32 -16.76 -1.61
C ASP A 65 10.44 -16.35 -2.56
N LEU A 66 11.15 -17.36 -3.09
CA LEU A 66 12.06 -17.15 -4.21
C LEU A 66 11.27 -16.65 -5.44
N GLY A 67 11.51 -15.41 -5.84
CA GLY A 67 10.79 -14.73 -6.92
C GLY A 67 9.85 -13.61 -6.45
N TYR A 68 9.74 -13.37 -5.14
CA TYR A 68 8.94 -12.27 -4.59
C TYR A 68 9.27 -10.91 -5.20
N ALA A 69 10.55 -10.55 -5.30
CA ALA A 69 10.97 -9.30 -5.91
C ALA A 69 10.57 -9.20 -7.41
N ASP A 70 10.58 -10.31 -8.13
CA ASP A 70 10.09 -10.36 -9.51
C ASP A 70 8.58 -10.22 -9.60
N ALA A 71 7.82 -10.79 -8.66
CA ALA A 71 6.38 -10.64 -8.57
C ALA A 71 6.00 -9.18 -8.31
N ILE A 72 6.67 -8.51 -7.37
CA ILE A 72 6.51 -7.07 -7.12
C ILE A 72 6.86 -6.26 -8.38
N ARG A 73 8.02 -6.52 -8.99
CA ARG A 73 8.48 -5.75 -10.16
C ARG A 73 7.53 -5.88 -11.35
N GLN A 74 6.87 -7.02 -11.51
CA GLN A 74 5.88 -7.24 -12.57
C GLN A 74 4.64 -6.36 -12.44
N LEU A 75 4.36 -5.83 -11.26
CA LEU A 75 3.26 -4.89 -11.07
C LEU A 75 3.53 -3.53 -11.75
N ALA A 76 4.78 -3.17 -12.03
CA ALA A 76 5.15 -1.90 -12.64
C ALA A 76 5.55 -2.06 -14.13
N PRO A 77 5.02 -1.23 -15.04
CA PRO A 77 3.96 -0.26 -14.81
C PRO A 77 2.58 -0.94 -14.69
N GLY A 78 1.74 -0.46 -13.77
CA GLY A 78 0.36 -0.94 -13.60
C GLY A 78 -0.56 0.19 -13.18
N VAL A 79 -1.80 0.18 -13.65
CA VAL A 79 -2.81 1.21 -13.35
C VAL A 79 -3.75 0.71 -12.27
N VAL A 80 -3.91 1.48 -11.20
CA VAL A 80 -4.81 1.17 -10.08
C VAL A 80 -6.26 1.16 -10.58
N GLN A 81 -6.91 0.00 -10.43
CA GLN A 81 -8.31 -0.25 -10.76
C GLN A 81 -9.22 -0.16 -9.52
N SER A 82 -8.70 -0.57 -8.36
CA SER A 82 -9.38 -0.45 -7.07
C SER A 82 -8.35 -0.31 -5.96
N ALA A 83 -8.71 0.42 -4.89
CA ALA A 83 -7.90 0.51 -3.68
C ALA A 83 -8.86 0.65 -2.51
N VAL A 84 -8.79 -0.29 -1.57
CA VAL A 84 -9.72 -0.37 -0.44
C VAL A 84 -8.97 -0.76 0.82
N GLU A 85 -9.55 -0.44 1.96
CA GLU A 85 -9.13 -0.92 3.26
C GLU A 85 -10.33 -1.45 4.05
N ALA A 86 -10.11 -2.51 4.83
CA ALA A 86 -11.14 -3.04 5.74
C ALA A 86 -10.52 -3.93 6.83
N THR A 87 -11.13 -3.90 8.02
CA THR A 87 -10.78 -4.79 9.15
C THR A 87 -10.72 -6.25 8.73
N GLY A 88 -9.66 -6.95 9.14
CA GLY A 88 -9.45 -8.37 8.84
C GLY A 88 -8.95 -8.66 7.42
N THR A 89 -8.85 -7.64 6.55
CA THR A 89 -8.24 -7.77 5.21
C THR A 89 -7.12 -6.77 4.94
N GLY A 90 -6.99 -5.73 5.78
CA GLY A 90 -5.97 -4.68 5.65
C GLY A 90 -6.20 -3.82 4.41
N ILE A 91 -5.11 -3.37 3.79
CA ILE A 91 -5.11 -2.57 2.57
C ILE A 91 -4.97 -3.48 1.35
N ARG A 92 -5.83 -3.30 0.35
CA ARG A 92 -5.77 -4.01 -0.92
C ARG A 92 -5.78 -3.00 -2.07
N ILE A 93 -4.75 -3.03 -2.91
CA ILE A 93 -4.61 -2.19 -4.10
C ILE A 93 -4.53 -3.09 -5.33
N GLU A 94 -5.58 -3.08 -6.14
CA GLU A 94 -5.66 -3.84 -7.38
C GLU A 94 -5.18 -2.98 -8.54
N LEU A 95 -4.17 -3.48 -9.24
CA LEU A 95 -3.69 -2.95 -10.50
C LEU A 95 -4.13 -3.88 -11.64
N ASP A 96 -4.10 -3.38 -12.88
CA ASP A 96 -4.29 -4.21 -14.07
C ASP A 96 -3.20 -5.30 -14.26
N THR A 97 -2.09 -5.21 -13.52
CA THR A 97 -0.96 -6.13 -13.53
C THR A 97 -0.91 -7.11 -12.34
N GLY A 98 -1.74 -6.91 -11.31
CA GLY A 98 -1.74 -7.74 -10.10
C GLY A 98 -2.23 -6.96 -8.88
N VAL A 99 -2.04 -7.51 -7.68
CA VAL A 99 -2.58 -6.91 -6.44
C VAL A 99 -1.52 -6.81 -5.37
N ILE A 100 -1.50 -5.68 -4.67
CA ILE A 100 -0.74 -5.45 -3.45
C ILE A 100 -1.69 -5.63 -2.27
N VAL A 101 -1.34 -6.50 -1.32
CA VAL A 101 -2.08 -6.73 -0.08
C VAL A 101 -1.18 -6.45 1.12
N ILE A 102 -1.57 -5.50 1.96
CA ILE A 102 -0.89 -5.15 3.21
C ILE A 102 -1.82 -5.52 4.37
N HIS A 103 -1.65 -6.73 4.89
CA HIS A 103 -2.31 -7.21 6.09
C HIS A 103 -1.32 -8.11 6.85
N PRO A 104 -0.50 -7.52 7.72
CA PRO A 104 0.51 -8.28 8.45
C PRO A 104 -0.13 -9.07 9.59
N LEU A 105 0.56 -10.13 10.03
CA LEU A 105 0.35 -10.73 11.33
C LEU A 105 0.87 -9.79 12.43
N LEU A 106 0.34 -9.91 13.65
CA LEU A 106 0.75 -9.07 14.78
C LEU A 106 2.27 -9.14 15.07
N GLU A 107 2.89 -10.30 14.85
CA GLU A 107 4.33 -10.49 15.07
C GLU A 107 5.23 -9.86 13.99
N GLU A 108 4.64 -9.45 12.86
CA GLU A 108 5.35 -8.81 11.75
C GLU A 108 5.38 -7.28 11.87
N VAL A 109 4.61 -6.69 12.79
CA VAL A 109 4.54 -5.24 12.97
C VAL A 109 5.33 -4.78 14.19
N PHE A 110 6.14 -3.73 14.02
CA PHE A 110 6.86 -3.11 15.11
C PHE A 110 6.24 -1.79 15.59
N VAL A 111 5.94 -0.86 14.67
CA VAL A 111 5.32 0.45 15.00
C VAL A 111 4.28 0.85 13.96
N GLU A 112 4.68 0.93 12.70
CA GLU A 112 3.83 1.38 11.59
C GLU A 112 3.67 0.23 10.60
N ILE A 113 2.49 0.14 9.97
CA ILE A 113 2.18 -0.86 8.95
C ILE A 113 2.50 -0.28 7.57
N ALA A 114 1.97 0.91 7.30
CA ALA A 114 2.13 1.61 6.03
C ALA A 114 1.92 3.12 6.19
N GLU A 115 2.39 3.89 5.21
CA GLU A 115 2.21 5.33 5.14
C GLU A 115 1.94 5.75 3.68
N LEU A 116 0.90 6.54 3.45
CA LEU A 116 0.55 7.09 2.15
C LEU A 116 0.61 8.61 2.20
N MET A 117 1.31 9.22 1.24
CA MET A 117 1.50 10.66 1.14
C MET A 117 1.55 11.15 -0.30
N GLY A 118 1.46 12.47 -0.49
CA GLY A 118 1.53 13.11 -1.81
C GLY A 118 0.21 13.09 -2.59
N LEU A 119 -0.91 12.80 -1.92
CA LEU A 119 -2.25 12.79 -2.50
C LEU A 119 -2.68 14.17 -3.01
N ARG A 120 -3.63 14.19 -3.96
CA ARG A 120 -4.12 15.43 -4.60
C ARG A 120 -4.80 16.35 -3.59
N SER A 121 -5.48 15.77 -2.61
CA SER A 121 -6.08 16.49 -1.49
C SER A 121 -5.04 17.11 -0.54
N GLY A 122 -3.77 16.71 -0.62
CA GLY A 122 -2.75 17.01 0.38
C GLY A 122 -2.88 16.16 1.65
N ALA A 123 -3.83 15.22 1.69
CA ALA A 123 -3.96 14.28 2.79
C ALA A 123 -2.74 13.33 2.84
N TRP A 124 -2.52 12.81 4.04
CA TRP A 124 -1.58 11.74 4.32
C TRP A 124 -2.18 10.86 5.41
N VAL A 125 -1.80 9.59 5.43
CA VAL A 125 -2.27 8.62 6.41
C VAL A 125 -1.13 7.68 6.79
N VAL A 126 -1.12 7.28 8.06
CA VAL A 126 -0.25 6.21 8.56
C VAL A 126 -1.14 5.20 9.24
N TRP A 127 -0.99 3.94 8.85
CA TRP A 127 -1.69 2.82 9.44
C TRP A 127 -0.83 2.17 10.54
N ARG A 128 -1.46 1.84 11.67
CA ARG A 128 -0.80 1.21 12.83
C ARG A 128 -1.64 0.06 13.39
N PRO A 129 -1.05 -0.89 14.12
CA PRO A 129 -1.79 -1.96 14.78
C PRO A 129 -2.83 -1.43 15.76
N GLY A 130 -4.03 -2.01 15.76
CA GLY A 130 -5.11 -1.64 16.65
C GLY A 130 -5.87 -0.37 16.25
N GLU A 131 -5.57 0.22 15.09
CA GLU A 131 -6.22 1.43 14.57
C GLU A 131 -7.04 1.11 13.30
N GLU A 132 -8.27 1.61 13.25
CA GLU A 132 -9.14 1.61 12.06
C GLU A 132 -9.20 0.24 11.34
N SER A 133 -8.74 0.17 10.09
CA SER A 133 -8.71 -1.04 9.25
C SER A 133 -7.81 -2.16 9.78
N PHE A 134 -7.06 -1.89 10.85
CA PHE A 134 -6.16 -2.82 11.54
C PHE A 134 -6.52 -2.97 13.02
N GLU A 135 -7.76 -2.66 13.41
CA GLU A 135 -8.28 -2.89 14.78
C GLU A 135 -8.20 -4.36 15.23
N ASP A 136 -8.09 -5.30 14.28
CA ASP A 136 -7.90 -6.72 14.53
C ASP A 136 -6.47 -7.11 14.97
N LEU A 137 -5.50 -6.19 14.88
CA LEU A 137 -4.10 -6.41 15.25
C LEU A 137 -3.78 -5.88 16.66
N VAL A 138 -4.28 -6.57 17.71
CA VAL A 138 -4.08 -6.22 19.14
C VAL A 138 -3.60 -7.37 20.00
#